data_AF-A0A1D2TRN8-F1
#
_entry.id   AF-A0A1D2TRN8-F1
#
_cell.length_a   1.000
_cell.length_b   1.000
_cell.length_c   1.000
_cell.angle_alpha   90.00
_cell.angle_beta   90.00
_cell.angle_gamma   90.00
#
_symmetry.space_group_name_H-M   'P 1'
#
loop_
_entity.id
_entity.type
_entity.pdbx_description
1 polymer ?
#
loop_
_entity_poly.entity_id
_entity_poly.type
_entity_poly.pdbx_seq_one_letter_code
_entity_poly.pdbx_strand_id
1 'polypeptide(L)' 'MLDAFNRHPESVGETYGEHLAQAGTFGTTMIAAGAACLVHAIFPFLFEKTASQCVQRLHAQMSARGRAAETAPRKALQA' A
#
# COMPACT_ATOMS: atom_id res chain seq x y z
N MET A 1 -24.31 -1.25 3.74
CA MET A 1 -23.24 -2.27 3.56
C MET A 1 -22.25 -1.85 2.47
N LEU A 2 -22.69 -1.50 1.26
CA LEU A 2 -21.80 -1.05 0.15
C LEU A 2 -21.09 0.29 0.40
N ASP A 3 -21.69 1.14 1.24
CA ASP A 3 -21.16 2.45 1.62
C ASP A 3 -19.75 2.37 2.25
N ALA A 4 -19.42 1.28 2.97
CA ALA A 4 -18.07 1.08 3.50
C ALA A 4 -16.98 0.97 2.41
N PHE A 5 -17.34 0.45 1.23
CA PHE A 5 -16.42 0.29 0.11
C PHE A 5 -16.13 1.61 -0.61
N ASN A 6 -17.01 2.61 -0.51
CA ASN A 6 -16.79 3.93 -1.12
C ASN A 6 -16.32 4.98 -0.12
N ARG A 7 -16.77 4.93 1.15
CA ARG A 7 -16.39 5.92 2.18
C ARG A 7 -14.88 6.02 2.38
N HIS A 8 -14.20 4.88 2.40
CA HIS A 8 -12.76 4.85 2.66
C HIS A 8 -11.94 5.37 1.46
N PRO A 9 -12.14 4.88 0.21
CA PRO A 9 -11.52 5.47 -0.98
C PRO A 9 -11.81 6.97 -1.12
N GLU A 10 -13.06 7.38 -0.94
CA GLU A 10 -13.45 8.80 -1.05
C GLU A 10 -12.75 9.68 0.00
N SER A 11 -12.52 9.16 1.21
CA SER A 11 -11.81 9.89 2.27
C SER A 11 -10.34 10.17 1.94
N VAL A 12 -9.76 9.40 1.02
CA VAL A 12 -8.39 9.57 0.50
C VAL A 12 -8.36 10.11 -0.94
N GLY A 13 -9.52 10.48 -1.49
CA GLY A 13 -9.64 11.06 -2.83
C GLY A 13 -9.53 10.06 -3.98
N GLU A 14 -9.74 8.77 -3.73
CA GLU A 14 -9.63 7.69 -4.72
C GLU A 14 -11.01 7.10 -5.05
N THR A 15 -11.19 6.66 -6.30
CA THR A 15 -12.32 5.79 -6.63
C THR A 15 -12.09 4.39 -6.07
N TYR A 16 -13.15 3.61 -5.86
CA TYR A 16 -13.03 2.23 -5.40
C TYR A 16 -12.10 1.38 -6.28
N GLY A 17 -12.15 1.56 -7.60
CA GLY A 17 -11.28 0.85 -8.54
C GLY A 17 -9.80 1.18 -8.38
N GLU A 18 -9.46 2.46 -8.24
CA GLU A 18 -8.08 2.92 -7.99
C GLU A 18 -7.57 2.39 -6.66
N HIS A 19 -8.39 2.50 -5.61
CA HIS A 19 -8.04 2.02 -4.29
C HIS A 19 -7.84 0.50 -4.27
N LEU A 20 -8.73 -0.26 -4.91
CA LEU A 20 -8.64 -1.72 -5.02
C LEU A 20 -7.39 -2.16 -5.77
N ALA A 21 -7.10 -1.56 -6.92
CA ALA A 21 -5.92 -1.90 -7.72
C ALA A 21 -4.63 -1.60 -6.95
N GLN A 22 -4.58 -0.47 -6.26
CA GLN A 22 -3.41 -0.05 -5.49
C GLN A 22 -3.22 -0.89 -4.23
N ALA A 23 -4.28 -1.10 -3.44
CA ALA A 23 -4.25 -1.97 -2.26
C ALA A 23 -3.92 -3.42 -2.65
N GLY A 24 -4.46 -3.91 -3.77
CA GLY A 24 -4.17 -5.25 -4.31
C GLY A 24 -2.70 -5.41 -4.70
N THR A 25 -2.12 -4.43 -5.39
CA THR A 25 -0.69 -4.44 -5.76
C THR A 25 0.22 -4.37 -4.53
N PHE A 26 -0.17 -3.55 -3.55
CA PHE A 26 0.55 -3.41 -2.28
C PHE A 26 0.53 -4.74 -1.49
N GLY A 27 -0.65 -5.33 -1.31
CA GLY A 27 -0.84 -6.58 -0.57
C GLY A 27 -0.15 -7.77 -1.22
N THR A 28 -0.26 -7.92 -2.54
CA THR A 28 0.45 -9.00 -3.27
C THR A 28 1.97 -8.88 -3.15
N THR A 29 2.51 -7.66 -3.22
CA THR A 29 3.94 -7.42 -2.96
C THR A 29 4.33 -7.80 -1.53
N MET A 30 3.51 -7.47 -0.52
CA MET A 30 3.76 -7.86 0.87
C MET A 30 3.79 -9.38 1.05
N ILE A 31 2.84 -10.10 0.45
CA ILE A 31 2.77 -11.57 0.52
C ILE A 31 4.02 -12.18 -0.11
N ALA A 32 4.42 -11.71 -1.30
CA ALA A 32 5.62 -12.19 -1.98
C ALA A 32 6.90 -11.92 -1.17
N ALA A 33 7.02 -10.72 -0.59
CA ALA A 33 8.14 -10.36 0.27
C ALA A 33 8.20 -11.20 1.55
N GLY A 34 7.05 -11.46 2.17
CA GLY A 34 6.92 -12.35 3.33
C GLY A 34 7.34 -13.78 2.99
N ALA A 35 6.86 -14.32 1.86
CA ALA A 35 7.26 -15.64 1.37
C ALA A 35 8.78 -15.71 1.11
N ALA A 36 9.36 -14.69 0.47
CA ALA A 36 10.81 -14.61 0.26
C ALA A 36 11.59 -14.61 1.58
N CYS A 37 11.08 -13.91 2.61
CA CYS A 37 11.69 -13.89 3.94
C CYS A 37 11.65 -15.26 4.62
N LEU A 38 10.53 -16.00 4.50
CA LEU A 38 10.41 -17.37 5.02
C LEU A 38 11.38 -18.32 4.31
N VAL A 39 11.52 -18.22 2.99
CA VAL A 39 12.49 -19.02 2.23
C VAL A 39 13.92 -18.66 2.64
N HIS A 40 14.23 -17.37 2.81
CA HIS A 40 15.53 -16.90 3.28
C HIS A 40 15.87 -17.44 4.68
N ALA A 41 14.89 -17.53 5.59
CA ALA A 41 15.10 -18.08 6.93
C ALA A 41 15.53 -19.56 6.90
N ILE A 42 15.13 -20.31 5.87
CA ILE A 42 15.55 -21.71 5.65
C ILE A 42 16.87 -21.75 4.85
N PHE A 43 17.00 -20.88 3.85
CA PHE A 43 18.13 -20.82 2.93
C PHE A 43 18.74 -19.40 2.94
N PRO A 44 19.70 -19.12 3.83
CA PRO A 44 20.20 -17.75 4.07
C PRO A 44 20.92 -17.10 2.89
N PHE A 45 21.24 -17.86 1.84
CA PHE A 45 21.84 -17.37 0.60
C PHE A 45 20.79 -17.02 -0.50
N LEU A 46 19.51 -17.33 -0.29
CA LEU A 46 18.43 -16.95 -1.20
C LEU A 46 17.75 -15.68 -0.71
N PHE A 47 17.42 -14.77 -1.63
CA PHE A 47 16.62 -13.57 -1.34
C PHE A 47 17.22 -12.58 -0.31
N GLU A 48 18.54 -12.57 -0.12
CA GLU A 48 19.26 -11.76 0.89
C GLU A 48 18.82 -10.29 0.97
N LYS A 49 18.52 -9.67 -0.18
CA LYS A 49 18.08 -8.27 -0.25
C LYS A 49 16.62 -8.08 -0.63
N THR A 50 15.94 -9.14 -1.05
CA THR A 50 14.59 -9.06 -1.64
C THR A 50 13.56 -8.57 -0.63
N ALA A 51 13.60 -9.09 0.60
CA ALA A 51 12.68 -8.67 1.65
C ALA A 51 12.89 -7.19 2.01
N SER A 52 14.12 -6.78 2.30
CA SER A 52 14.47 -5.41 2.66
C SER A 52 14.14 -4.40 1.55
N GLN A 53 14.45 -4.73 0.30
CA GLN A 53 14.13 -3.89 -0.86
C GLN A 53 12.62 -3.77 -1.06
N CYS A 54 11.86 -4.85 -0.89
CA CYS A 54 10.39 -4.78 -0.96
C CYS A 54 9.82 -3.89 0.13
N VAL A 55 10.28 -4.01 1.38
CA VAL A 55 9.83 -3.16 2.49
C VAL A 55 10.16 -1.69 2.21
N GLN A 56 11.37 -1.38 1.74
CA GLN A 56 11.75 -0.01 1.36
C GLN A 56 10.86 0.54 0.24
N ARG A 57 10.59 -0.26 -0.79
CA ARG A 57 9.71 0.11 -1.91
C ARG A 57 8.27 0.36 -1.45
N LEU A 58 7.74 -0.50 -0.59
CA LEU A 58 6.40 -0.36 -0.03
C LEU A 58 6.30 0.87 0.89
N HIS A 59 7.32 1.07 1.74
CA HIS A 59 7.39 2.23 2.62
C HIS A 59 7.46 3.55 1.83
N ALA A 60 8.27 3.60 0.77
CA ALA A 60 8.34 4.76 -0.12
C ALA A 60 6.99 5.08 -0.78
N GLN A 61 6.30 4.05 -1.30
CA GLN A 61 4.96 4.20 -1.88
C GLN A 61 3.93 4.71 -0.86
N MET A 62 3.94 4.16 0.36
CA MET A 62 3.05 4.56 1.44
C MET A 62 3.31 6.01 1.88
N SER A 63 4.59 6.38 2.03
CA SER A 63 5.00 7.73 2.41
C SER A 63 4.64 8.77 1.35
N ALA A 64 4.81 8.44 0.07
CA ALA A 64 4.43 9.30 -1.05
C ALA A 64 2.91 9.54 -1.07
N ARG A 65 2.09 8.51 -0.81
CA ARG A 65 0.63 8.65 -0.71
C ARG A 65 0.21 9.46 0.50
N GLY A 66 0.84 9.26 1.67
CA GLY A 66 0.57 10.08 2.86
C GLY A 66 0.76 11.58 2.60
N ARG A 67 1.86 11.94 1.92
CA ARG A 67 2.12 13.34 1.50
C ARG A 67 1.11 13.85 0.47
N ALA A 68 0.72 13.02 -0.49
CA ALA A 68 -0.30 13.40 -1.49
C ALA A 68 -1.67 13.64 -0.85
N ALA A 69 -2.06 12.80 0.12
CA ALA A 69 -3.29 12.97 0.89
C ALA A 69 -3.27 14.22 1.79
N GLU A 70 -2.11 14.56 2.35
CA GLU A 70 -1.92 15.78 3.16
C GLU A 70 -1.94 17.07 2.30
N THR A 71 -1.48 16.98 1.05
CA THR A 71 -1.45 18.11 0.10
C THR A 71 -2.75 18.26 -0.69
N ALA A 72 -3.62 17.24 -0.69
CA ALA A 72 -4.93 17.31 -1.34
C ALA A 72 -5.76 18.43 -0.67
N PRO A 73 -6.38 19.34 -1.44
CA PRO A 73 -7.20 20.38 -0.87
C PRO A 73 -8.30 19.73 -0.05
N ARG A 74 -8.26 19.94 1.27
CA ARG A 74 -9.31 19.55 2.21
C ARG A 74 -10.59 20.13 1.64
N LYS A 75 -11.43 19.31 0.99
CA LYS A 75 -12.68 19.77 0.37
C LYS A 75 -13.39 20.64 1.40
N ALA A 76 -13.48 21.92 1.12
CA ALA A 76 -14.24 22.87 1.89
C ALA A 76 -15.69 22.40 1.88
N LEU A 77 -16.09 21.67 2.92
CA LEU A 77 -17.48 21.28 3.15
C LEU A 77 -17.72 21.05 4.65
N GLN A 78 -17.48 22.10 5.42
CA GLN A 78 -18.40 22.49 6.49
C GLN A 78 -19.06 23.78 6.00
N ALA A 79 -20.15 23.64 5.26
CA ALA A 79 -21.04 24.72 4.87
C ALA A 79 -22.47 24.28 5.16
#